data_AF-A0A948CSB4-F1
#
_entry.id   AF-A0A948CSB4-F1
#
_cell.length_a   1.000
_cell.length_b   1.000
_cell.length_c   1.000
_cell.angle_alpha   90.00
_cell.angle_beta   90.00
_cell.angle_gamma   90.00
#
_symmetry.space_group_name_H-M   'P 1'
#
loop_
_entity.id
_entity.type
_entity.pdbx_description
1 polymer ?
#
loop_
_entity_poly.entity_id
_entity_poly.type
_entity_poly.pdbx_seq_one_letter_code
_entity_poly.pdbx_strand_id
1 'polypeptide(L)' 'IDIQFGLDSGLDFVLMGRAAMLHHNYPALLKGNSEFIPNRIPVSRDYLLGEGLSNAFIDYVGGQWPDFIKV' A
#
# COMPACT_ATOMS: atom_id res chain seq x y z
N ILE A 1 -9.44 10.20 -3.76
CA ILE A 1 -10.36 9.22 -4.38
C ILE A 1 -10.08 7.88 -3.73
N ASP A 2 -11.12 7.28 -3.14
CA ASP A 2 -11.05 5.97 -2.50
C ASP A 2 -11.54 4.88 -3.47
N ILE A 3 -11.20 3.61 -3.21
CA ILE A 3 -11.59 2.45 -4.00
C ILE A 3 -13.11 2.41 -4.17
N GLN A 4 -13.86 2.54 -3.06
CA GLN A 4 -15.32 2.49 -3.09
C GLN A 4 -15.91 3.60 -3.96
N PHE A 5 -15.42 4.83 -3.77
CA PHE A 5 -15.83 5.96 -4.61
C PHE A 5 -15.58 5.72 -6.10
N GLY A 6 -14.43 5.13 -6.46
CA GLY A 6 -14.08 4.82 -7.84
C GLY A 6 -15.03 3.81 -8.46
N LEU A 7 -15.30 2.72 -7.74
CA LEU A 7 -16.24 1.68 -8.19
C LEU A 7 -17.67 2.22 -8.30
N ASP A 8 -18.14 2.99 -7.31
CA ASP A 8 -19.47 3.62 -7.32
C ASP A 8 -19.65 4.61 -8.47
N SER A 9 -18.54 5.20 -8.93
CA SER A 9 -18.51 6.11 -10.09
C SER A 9 -18.50 5.39 -11.44
N GLY A 10 -18.55 4.05 -11.46
CA GLY A 10 -18.59 3.24 -12.67
C GLY A 10 -17.22 2.89 -13.27
N LEU A 11 -16.14 2.98 -12.50
CA LEU A 11 -14.83 2.48 -12.96
C LEU A 11 -14.82 0.95 -13.00
N ASP A 12 -14.32 0.38 -14.09
CA ASP A 12 -14.14 -1.08 -14.22
C ASP A 12 -13.04 -1.61 -13.29
N PHE A 13 -12.00 -0.81 -13.05
CA PHE A 13 -10.84 -1.18 -12.23
C PHE A 13 -10.28 0.03 -11.47
N VAL A 14 -9.79 -0.24 -10.24
CA VAL A 14 -9.01 0.71 -9.44
C VAL A 14 -7.60 0.14 -9.27
N LEU A 15 -6.59 0.87 -9.75
CA LEU A 15 -5.19 0.48 -9.65
C LEU A 15 -4.55 1.06 -8.37
N MET A 16 -3.93 0.19 -7.58
CA MET A 16 -3.22 0.56 -6.35
C MET A 16 -1.72 0.39 -6.53
N GLY A 17 -0.97 1.50 -6.51
CA GLY A 17 0.50 1.47 -6.51
C GLY A 17 1.06 1.35 -5.09
N ARG A 18 1.31 2.50 -4.45
CA ARG A 18 1.91 2.56 -3.10
C ARG A 18 1.09 1.86 -2.02
N ALA A 19 -0.24 1.83 -2.13
CA ALA A 19 -1.09 1.10 -1.19
C ALA A 19 -0.84 -0.42 -1.23
N ALA A 20 -0.54 -0.98 -2.41
CA ALA A 20 -0.20 -2.39 -2.57
C ALA A 20 1.20 -2.72 -2.01
N MET A 21 2.11 -1.76 -1.97
CA MET A 21 3.41 -1.92 -1.28
C MET A 21 3.24 -2.00 0.24
N LEU A 22 2.19 -1.38 0.79
CA LEU A 22 1.91 -1.38 2.22
C LEU A 22 1.08 -2.59 2.64
N HIS A 23 0.33 -3.22 1.73
CA HIS A 23 -0.51 -4.38 2.02
C HIS A 23 -0.56 -5.28 0.78
N HIS A 24 0.30 -6.29 0.73
CA HIS A 24 0.35 -7.24 -0.41
C HIS A 24 -0.98 -7.98 -0.61
N ASN A 25 -1.76 -8.13 0.45
CA ASN A 25 -3.06 -8.80 0.49
C ASN A 25 -4.24 -7.82 0.64
N TYR A 26 -4.07 -6.54 0.28
CA TYR A 26 -5.10 -5.51 0.42
C TYR A 26 -6.50 -5.97 -0.04
N PRO A 27 -6.70 -6.57 -1.23
CA PRO A 27 -8.04 -6.95 -1.68
C PRO A 27 -8.71 -8.00 -0.78
N ALA A 28 -7.91 -8.91 -0.21
CA ALA A 28 -8.42 -9.91 0.73
C ALA A 28 -8.82 -9.28 2.07
N LEU A 29 -8.03 -8.32 2.57
CA LEU A 29 -8.34 -7.57 3.79
C LEU A 29 -9.62 -6.76 3.64
N LEU A 30 -9.77 -6.00 2.54
CA LEU A 30 -10.97 -5.22 2.27
C LEU A 30 -12.21 -6.10 2.08
N LYS A 31 -12.06 -7.26 1.42
CA LYS A 31 -13.16 -8.22 1.26
C LYS A 31 -13.60 -8.82 2.60
N GLY A 32 -12.67 -9.09 3.52
CA GLY A 32 -12.95 -9.63 4.84
C GLY A 32 -13.48 -8.60 5.83
N ASN A 33 -13.16 -7.32 5.63
CA ASN A 33 -13.60 -6.20 6.43
C ASN A 33 -13.78 -4.94 5.57
N SER A 34 -15.02 -4.55 5.32
CA SER A 34 -15.35 -3.34 4.54
C SER A 34 -14.89 -2.04 5.21
N GLU A 35 -14.63 -2.06 6.52
CA GLU A 35 -14.07 -0.93 7.27
C GLU A 35 -12.55 -1.03 7.46
N PHE A 36 -11.87 -1.86 6.66
CA PHE A 36 -10.42 -1.98 6.70
C PHE A 36 -9.74 -0.62 6.47
N ILE A 37 -8.94 -0.19 7.45
CA ILE A 37 -8.12 1.03 7.35
C ILE A 37 -6.68 0.62 7.06
N PRO A 38 -6.12 0.95 5.89
CA PRO A 38 -4.75 0.59 5.58
C PRO A 38 -3.76 1.43 6.38
N ASN A 39 -2.63 0.83 6.74
CA ASN A 39 -1.45 1.55 7.22
C ASN A 39 -1.07 2.73 6.31
N ARG A 40 -0.44 3.74 6.90
CA ARG A 40 0.03 4.96 6.23
C ARG A 40 1.53 5.09 6.39
N ILE A 41 2.17 5.73 5.41
CA ILE A 41 3.57 6.15 5.54
C ILE A 41 3.73 7.22 6.64
N PRO A 42 4.90 7.32 7.27
CA PRO A 42 6.07 6.47 7.07
C PRO A 42 5.91 5.09 7.75
N VAL A 43 6.46 4.05 7.13
CA VAL A 43 6.53 2.68 7.71
C VAL A 43 7.98 2.23 7.91
N SER A 44 8.24 1.21 8.72
CA SER A 44 9.60 0.71 8.91
C SER A 44 10.07 -0.14 7.72
N ARG A 45 11.39 -0.29 7.58
CA ARG A 45 11.98 -1.23 6.61
C ARG A 45 11.54 -2.67 6.87
N ASP A 46 11.54 -3.09 8.13
CA ASP A 46 11.10 -4.44 8.52
C ASP A 46 9.65 -4.72 8.15
N TYR A 47 8.78 -3.70 8.23
CA TYR A 47 7.40 -3.83 7.78
C TYR A 47 7.34 -4.13 6.28
N LEU A 48 8.07 -3.35 5.45
CA LEU A 48 8.09 -3.54 4.00
C LEU A 48 8.72 -4.88 3.59
N LEU A 49 9.71 -5.37 4.33
CA LEU A 49 10.25 -6.72 4.15
C LEU A 49 9.19 -7.79 4.43
N GLY A 50 8.40 -7.61 5.49
CA GLY A 50 7.25 -8.47 5.81
C GLY A 50 6.15 -8.45 4.74
N GLU A 51 5.97 -7.31 4.07
CA GLU A 51 5.07 -7.16 2.91
C GLU A 51 5.64 -7.74 1.59
N GLY A 52 6.86 -8.31 1.63
CA GLY A 52 7.47 -9.00 0.50
C GLY A 52 8.31 -8.12 -0.43
N LEU A 53 8.60 -6.87 -0.06
CA LEU A 53 9.52 -6.03 -0.82
C LEU A 53 10.97 -6.47 -0.58
N SER A 54 11.81 -6.40 -1.61
CA SER A 54 13.24 -6.70 -1.49
C SER A 54 14.01 -5.52 -0.89
N ASN A 55 15.15 -5.79 -0.24
CA ASN A 55 16.03 -4.74 0.28
C ASN A 55 16.41 -3.70 -0.79
N ALA A 56 16.82 -4.15 -1.98
CA ALA A 56 17.19 -3.27 -3.08
C ALA A 56 16.03 -2.35 -3.52
N PHE A 57 14.80 -2.86 -3.53
CA PHE A 57 13.63 -2.05 -3.85
C PHE A 57 13.30 -1.06 -2.72
N ILE A 58 13.41 -1.47 -1.45
CA ILE A 58 13.24 -0.59 -0.30
C ILE A 58 14.27 0.55 -0.32
N ASP A 59 15.52 0.27 -0.69
CA ASP A 59 16.57 1.30 -0.85
C ASP A 59 16.24 2.28 -1.98
N TYR A 60 15.78 1.77 -3.12
CA TYR A 60 15.29 2.61 -4.22
C TYR A 60 14.14 3.51 -3.77
N VAL A 61 13.12 2.94 -3.11
CA VAL A 61 11.96 3.67 -2.58
C VAL A 61 12.39 4.76 -1.61
N GLY A 62 13.28 4.44 -0.65
CA GLY A 62 13.80 5.42 0.32
C GLY A 62 14.61 6.54 -0.32
N GLY A 63 15.33 6.24 -1.41
CA GLY A 63 16.05 7.25 -2.18
C GLY A 63 15.16 8.16 -3.03
N GLN A 64 14.06 7.63 -3.58
CA GLN A 64 13.09 8.41 -4.37
C GLN A 64 12.09 9.18 -3.51
N TRP A 65 11.68 8.62 -2.38
CA TRP A 65 10.65 9.15 -1.48
C TRP A 65 11.12 9.08 -0.02
N PRO A 66 11.84 10.10 0.47
CA PRO A 66 12.42 10.10 1.82
C PRO A 66 11.37 9.93 2.94
N ASP A 67 10.16 10.44 2.76
CA ASP A 67 9.07 10.36 3.75
C ASP A 67 8.34 9.00 3.73
N PHE A 68 8.70 8.08 2.84
CA PHE A 68 8.02 6.79 2.71
C PHE A 68 8.42 5.81 3.84
N ILE A 69 9.68 5.89 4.29
CA ILE A 69 10.27 4.96 5.24
C ILE A 69 10.69 5.73 6.49
N LYS A 70 10.35 5.21 7.67
CA LYS A 70 10.85 5.75 8.93
C LYS A 70 12.37 5.63 8.95
N VAL A 71 13.03 6.74 9.26
CA VAL A 71 14.47 6.78 9.55
C VAL A 71 14.77 5.96 10.80
#